data_AF-A0ABD0Q4Y3-F1
#
_entry.id   AF-A0ABD0Q4Y3-F1
#
_cell.length_a   1.000
_cell.length_b   1.000
_cell.length_c   1.000
_cell.angle_alpha   90.00
_cell.angle_beta   90.00
_cell.angle_gamma   90.00
#
_symmetry.space_group_name_H-M   'P 1'
#
loop_
_entity.id
_entity.type
_entity.pdbx_description
1 polymer ?
#
loop_
_entity_poly.entity_id
_entity_poly.type
_entity_poly.pdbx_seq_one_letter_code
_entity_poly.pdbx_strand_id
1 'polypeptide(L)'
;MHSKHDWFVFDRSLPVKRLLCSVGSEDDTIFALSSGQGRCGVAVVRVSGPASALAVRSLTRGLPAARTASLRSITHPQTKELLDRGLVLWFP
;
A
#
# COMPACT_ATOMS: atom_id res chain seq x y z
N MET A 1 0.11 -16.34 -22.54
CA MET A 1 1.21 -15.62 -21.86
C MET A 1 0.57 -14.62 -20.91
N HIS A 2 0.37 -15.03 -19.65
CA HIS A 2 1.15 -14.58 -18.47
C HIS A 2 0.84 -13.12 -18.14
N SER A 3 0.25 -12.72 -17.01
CA SER A 3 -0.06 -13.37 -15.74
C SER A 3 -1.18 -12.54 -15.09
N LYS A 4 -2.28 -13.17 -14.65
CA LYS A 4 -3.26 -12.52 -13.77
C LYS A 4 -2.77 -12.69 -12.33
N HIS A 5 -1.95 -11.76 -11.86
CA HIS A 5 -1.75 -11.55 -10.43
C HIS A 5 -2.88 -10.63 -9.94
N ASP A 6 -4.03 -11.25 -9.68
CA ASP A 6 -5.23 -10.59 -9.15
C ASP A 6 -4.97 -10.12 -7.71
N TRP A 7 -4.62 -8.85 -7.56
CA TRP A 7 -4.78 -8.09 -6.33
C TRP A 7 -5.95 -7.12 -6.53
N PHE A 8 -7.18 -7.65 -6.41
CA PHE A 8 -8.47 -6.94 -6.34
C PHE A 8 -8.57 -5.59 -7.08
N VAL A 9 -8.78 -5.63 -8.41
CA VAL A 9 -9.45 -4.56 -9.15
C VAL A 9 -10.96 -4.75 -8.98
N PHE A 10 -11.67 -3.73 -8.49
CA PHE A 10 -13.14 -3.71 -8.44
C PHE A 10 -13.69 -3.55 -9.88
N ASP A 11 -13.77 -4.65 -10.64
CA ASP A 11 -14.50 -4.68 -11.91
C ASP A 11 -16.01 -4.70 -11.62
N ARG A 12 -16.71 -3.59 -11.95
CA ARG A 12 -18.16 -3.44 -11.74
C ARG A 12 -19.02 -4.17 -12.77
N SER A 13 -18.51 -5.19 -13.46
CA SER A 13 -19.24 -5.78 -14.59
C SER A 13 -19.49 -7.29 -14.55
N LEU A 14 -19.19 -8.02 -13.47
CA LEU A 14 -19.43 -9.47 -13.44
C LEU A 14 -20.26 -9.98 -12.25
N PRO A 15 -21.18 -10.94 -12.48
CA PRO A 15 -22.07 -11.48 -11.46
C PRO A 15 -21.30 -12.34 -10.46
N VAL A 16 -21.72 -12.21 -9.20
CA VAL A 16 -21.15 -12.85 -8.00
C VAL A 16 -20.86 -14.34 -8.22
N LYS A 17 -19.58 -14.67 -8.45
CA LYS A 17 -19.04 -16.02 -8.21
C LYS A 17 -17.91 -15.90 -7.20
N ARG A 18 -18.18 -16.46 -6.00
CA ARG A 18 -17.16 -16.83 -5.02
C ARG A 18 -16.06 -17.61 -5.74
N LEU A 19 -14.93 -16.98 -5.98
CA LEU A 19 -13.71 -17.62 -6.45
C LEU A 19 -12.64 -17.36 -5.38
N LEU A 20 -12.14 -18.47 -4.84
CA LEU A 20 -11.12 -18.54 -3.81
C LEU A 20 -9.93 -17.65 -4.21
N CYS A 21 -9.75 -16.56 -3.46
CA CYS A 21 -8.52 -15.80 -3.45
C CYS A 21 -7.43 -16.77 -2.99
N SER A 22 -6.37 -16.95 -3.78
CA SER A 22 -5.10 -17.42 -3.22
C SER A 22 -4.63 -16.31 -2.28
N VAL A 23 -5.07 -16.39 -1.03
CA VAL A 23 -4.65 -15.49 0.05
C VAL A 23 -3.13 -15.63 0.09
N GLY A 24 -2.39 -14.51 0.04
CA GLY A 24 -0.98 -14.52 0.41
C GLY A 24 -0.81 -15.26 1.74
N SER A 25 0.34 -15.88 1.97
CA SER A 25 0.60 -16.52 3.26
C SER A 25 0.31 -15.52 4.40
N GLU A 26 -0.10 -15.97 5.59
CA GLU A 26 -0.34 -15.03 6.72
C GLU A 26 0.90 -14.18 7.06
N ASP A 27 2.08 -14.63 6.60
CA ASP A 27 3.36 -13.95 6.73
C ASP A 27 3.66 -12.95 5.60
N ASP A 28 2.84 -12.93 4.54
CA ASP A 28 3.07 -12.06 3.38
C ASP A 28 2.67 -10.62 3.69
N THR A 29 3.48 -9.68 3.19
CA THR A 29 3.15 -8.26 3.19
C THR A 29 2.81 -7.81 1.78
N ILE A 30 1.59 -7.35 1.59
CA ILE A 30 1.04 -6.94 0.31
C ILE A 30 1.01 -5.41 0.21
N PHE A 31 1.07 -4.89 -1.01
CA PHE A 31 0.87 -3.47 -1.27
C PHE A 31 0.04 -3.27 -2.53
N ALA A 32 -0.70 -2.16 -2.59
CA ALA A 32 -1.48 -1.81 -3.77
C ALA A 32 -1.68 -0.29 -3.87
N LEU A 33 -1.71 0.19 -5.11
CA LEU A 33 -2.31 1.49 -5.41
C LEU A 33 -3.81 1.41 -5.10
N SER A 34 -4.25 2.24 -4.17
CA SER A 34 -5.62 2.34 -3.65
C SER A 34 -6.36 3.59 -4.16
N SER A 35 -5.82 4.25 -5.18
CA SER A 35 -6.42 5.36 -5.92
C SER A 35 -6.62 4.99 -7.39
N GLY A 36 -7.25 5.87 -8.18
CA GLY A 36 -7.35 5.69 -9.62
C GLY A 36 -5.98 5.60 -10.30
N GLN A 37 -5.85 4.75 -11.32
CA GLN A 37 -4.65 4.68 -12.16
C GLN A 37 -4.54 5.93 -13.05
N GLY A 38 -3.31 6.45 -13.21
CA GLY A 38 -3.04 7.63 -14.02
C GLY A 38 -3.16 8.95 -13.25
N ARG A 39 -3.65 10.01 -13.90
CA ARG A 39 -3.76 11.34 -13.29
C ARG A 39 -4.84 11.35 -12.21
N CYS A 40 -4.44 11.65 -10.98
CA CYS A 40 -5.32 11.79 -9.83
C CYS A 40 -4.87 12.97 -8.97
N GLY A 41 -5.79 13.55 -8.20
CA GLY A 41 -5.46 14.64 -7.27
C GLY A 41 -4.58 14.17 -6.10
N VAL A 42 -4.73 12.90 -5.69
CA VAL A 42 -3.93 12.25 -4.66
C VAL A 42 -3.75 10.78 -5.03
N ALA A 43 -2.51 10.29 -4.97
CA ALA A 43 -2.21 8.87 -5.03
C ALA A 43 -2.21 8.27 -3.62
N VAL A 44 -2.89 7.15 -3.43
CA VAL A 44 -2.92 6.44 -2.14
C VAL A 44 -2.29 5.06 -2.33
N VAL A 45 -1.23 4.78 -1.60
CA VAL A 45 -0.61 3.44 -1.57
C VAL A 45 -0.88 2.83 -0.20
N ARG A 46 -1.49 1.64 -0.18
CA ARG A 46 -1.74 0.87 1.04
C ARG A 46 -0.78 -0.30 1.11
N VAL A 47 -0.26 -0.57 2.30
CA VAL A 47 0.58 -1.74 2.61
C VAL A 47 -0.04 -2.46 3.80
N SER A 48 -0.14 -3.79 3.75
CA SER A 48 -0.77 -4.62 4.77
C SER A 48 0.01 -5.92 4.97
N GLY A 49 0.19 -6.35 6.22
CA GLY A 49 0.93 -7.56 6.58
C GLY A 49 2.05 -7.30 7.60
N PRO A 50 2.78 -8.36 8.02
CA PRO A 50 3.72 -8.29 9.14
C PRO A 50 4.86 -7.28 8.97
N ALA A 51 5.32 -7.03 7.75
CA ALA A 51 6.41 -6.10 7.44
C ALA A 51 5.93 -4.66 7.17
N SER A 52 4.63 -4.37 7.27
CA SER A 52 4.08 -3.03 6.97
C SER A 52 4.68 -1.93 7.85
N ALA A 53 4.82 -2.16 9.15
CA ALA A 53 5.44 -1.22 10.09
C ALA A 53 6.91 -0.94 9.71
N LEU A 54 7.66 -1.97 9.32
CA LEU A 54 9.04 -1.85 8.89
C LEU A 54 9.15 -1.06 7.59
N ALA A 55 8.26 -1.32 6.62
CA ALA A 55 8.21 -0.57 5.37
C ALA A 55 7.99 0.93 5.63
N VAL A 56 7.01 1.29 6.47
CA VAL A 56 6.74 2.69 6.83
C VAL A 56 7.95 3.31 7.54
N ARG A 57 8.56 2.62 8.49
CA ARG A 57 9.78 3.10 9.20
C ARG A 57 11.02 3.21 8.30
N SER A 58 11.06 2.49 7.18
CA SER A 58 12.18 2.55 6.24
C SER A 58 12.03 3.69 5.25
N LEU A 59 10.79 3.95 4.82
CA LEU A 59 10.43 5.03 3.90
C LEU A 59 10.28 6.38 4.61
N THR A 60 9.98 6.36 5.90
CA THR A 60 9.76 7.57 6.71
C THR A 60 10.59 7.46 7.98
N ARG A 61 11.04 8.59 8.55
CA ARG A 61 11.91 8.59 9.75
C ARG A 61 11.18 8.22 11.06
N GLY A 62 10.22 7.30 11.02
CA GLY A 62 9.47 6.81 12.19
C GLY A 62 8.02 6.43 11.86
N LEU A 63 7.37 5.74 12.78
CA LEU A 63 5.96 5.36 12.63
C LEU A 63 5.06 6.46 13.21
N PRO A 64 4.04 6.95 12.48
CA PRO A 64 3.03 7.85 13.05
C PRO A 64 2.29 7.25 14.24
N ALA A 65 1.67 8.12 15.05
CA ALA A 65 0.72 7.66 16.07
C ALA A 65 -0.43 6.87 15.40
N ALA A 66 -0.92 5.84 16.09
CA ALA A 66 -1.99 5.01 15.58
C ALA A 66 -3.20 5.87 15.17
N ARG A 67 -3.75 5.58 13.98
CA ARG A 67 -4.95 6.21 13.39
C ARG A 67 -4.86 7.73 13.27
N THR A 68 -3.65 8.29 13.22
CA THR A 68 -3.41 9.72 13.10
C THR A 68 -2.60 10.01 11.85
N ALA A 69 -3.11 10.90 11.00
CA ALA A 69 -2.39 11.35 9.82
C ALA A 69 -1.22 12.27 10.21
N SER A 70 -0.03 11.99 9.70
CA SER A 70 1.14 12.84 9.88
C SER A 70 1.74 13.22 8.53
N LEU A 71 2.07 14.50 8.34
CA LEU A 71 2.87 14.95 7.21
C LEU A 71 4.31 14.45 7.39
N ARG A 72 4.82 13.69 6.41
CA ARG A 72 6.16 13.10 6.46
C ARG A 72 6.89 13.33 5.14
N SER A 73 8.21 13.46 5.22
CA SER A 73 9.08 13.26 4.06
C SER A 73 9.23 11.76 3.83
N ILE A 74 8.86 11.32 2.63
CA ILE A 74 9.00 9.95 2.17
C ILE A 74 10.30 9.89 1.38
N THR A 75 11.23 9.05 1.81
CA THR A 75 12.58 8.97 1.27
C THR A 75 12.91 7.57 0.82
N HIS A 76 13.77 7.46 -0.19
CA HIS A 76 14.29 6.17 -0.62
C HIS A 76 15.07 5.52 0.54
N PRO A 77 14.82 4.23 0.86
CA PRO A 77 15.29 3.62 2.10
C PRO A 77 16.82 3.50 2.17
N GLN A 78 17.51 3.38 1.04
CA GLN A 78 18.97 3.25 0.97
C GLN A 78 19.65 4.60 0.75
N THR A 79 19.40 5.24 -0.41
CA THR A 79 20.00 6.53 -0.81
C THR A 79 19.54 7.75 0.02
N LYS A 80 18.41 7.64 0.75
CA LYS A 80 17.79 8.74 1.51
C LYS A 80 17.32 9.93 0.66
N GLU A 81 17.26 9.78 -0.65
CA GLU A 81 16.69 10.77 -1.57
C GLU A 81 15.22 11.02 -1.24
N LEU A 82 14.78 12.29 -1.34
CA LEU A 82 13.38 12.66 -1.13
C LEU A 82 12.54 12.20 -2.32
N LEU A 83 11.62 11.27 -2.08
CA LEU A 83 10.66 10.80 -3.08
C LEU A 83 9.44 11.72 -3.14
N ASP A 84 8.89 12.05 -1.97
CA ASP A 84 7.71 12.90 -1.87
C ASP A 84 7.53 13.47 -0.44
N ARG A 85 6.62 14.42 -0.28
CA ARG A 85 6.06 14.86 1.02
C ARG A 85 4.57 14.55 1.06
N GLY A 86 4.21 13.53 1.82
CA GLY A 86 2.85 13.01 1.87
C GLY A 86 2.31 12.81 3.28
N LEU A 87 1.02 12.57 3.37
CA LEU A 87 0.37 12.13 4.60
C LEU A 87 0.57 10.62 4.77
N VAL A 88 0.99 10.23 5.97
CA VAL A 88 1.18 8.83 6.35
C VAL A 88 0.28 8.52 7.53
N LEU A 89 -0.50 7.44 7.41
CA LEU A 89 -1.42 6.95 8.44
C LEU A 89 -1.01 5.52 8.83
N TRP A 90 -0.95 5.25 10.13
CA TRP A 90 -0.64 3.94 10.65
C TRP A 90 -1.88 3.29 11.30
N PHE A 91 -2.16 2.04 10.95
CA PHE A 91 -3.22 1.23 11.54
C PHE A 91 -2.58 -0.02 12.16
N PRO A 92 -2.48 -0.11 13.50
CA PRO A 92 -1.98 -1.30 14.17
C PRO A 92 -2.98 -2.46 14.07
#